data_AF-A0A8S3GXX9-F1
#
_entry.id   AF-A0A8S3GXX9-F1
#
_cell.length_a   1.000
_cell.length_b   1.000
_cell.length_c   1.000
_cell.angle_alpha   90.00
_cell.angle_beta   90.00
_cell.angle_gamma   90.00
#
_symmetry.space_group_name_H-M   'P 1'
#
loop_
_entity.id
_entity.type
_entity.pdbx_description
1 polymer ?
#
loop_
_entity_poly.entity_id
_entity_poly.type
_entity_poly.pdbx_seq_one_letter_code
_entity_poly.pdbx_strand_id
1 'polypeptide(L)' 'FGFTLKGKSDFSLQKFLAGTPETFDPYYDVKDLDGDRDIFKSENIDVLQNYVNKCTMRNGVHIVMADQGCHM' A
#
# COMPACT_ATOMS: atom_id res chain seq x y z
N PHE A 1 -2.53 4.98 4.51
CA PHE A 1 -2.62 3.86 3.54
C PHE A 1 -1.23 3.55 3.03
N GLY A 2 -0.83 2.28 3.02
CA GLY A 2 0.46 1.83 2.54
C GLY A 2 0.33 0.76 1.47
N PHE A 3 1.23 0.77 0.48
CA PHE A 3 1.32 -0.26 -0.55
C PHE A 3 2.80 -0.51 -0.88
N THR A 4 3.22 -1.76 -0.87
CA THR A 4 4.59 -2.20 -1.18
C THR A 4 4.58 -3.65 -1.64
N LEU A 5 5.62 -4.05 -2.38
CA LEU A 5 5.86 -5.43 -2.80
C LEU A 5 5.83 -6.39 -1.62
N LYS A 6 5.31 -7.60 -1.85
CA LYS A 6 5.37 -8.68 -0.86
C LYS A 6 6.79 -9.22 -0.70
N GLY A 7 7.15 -9.58 0.53
CA GLY A 7 8.40 -10.31 0.82
C GLY A 7 9.46 -9.45 1.50
N LYS A 8 10.69 -9.42 0.96
CA LYS A 8 11.84 -8.80 1.63
C LYS A 8 11.71 -7.28 1.84
N SER A 9 10.90 -6.62 1.01
CA SER A 9 10.67 -5.17 1.04
C SER A 9 9.31 -4.79 1.65
N ASP A 10 8.75 -5.67 2.49
CA ASP A 10 7.46 -5.44 3.15
C ASP A 10 7.57 -4.47 4.33
N PHE A 11 6.45 -3.91 4.77
CA PHE A 11 6.43 -2.96 5.87
C PHE A 11 6.90 -3.62 7.18
N SER A 12 7.87 -3.00 7.86
CA SER A 12 8.29 -3.38 9.21
C SER A 12 7.52 -2.58 10.25
N LEU A 13 6.22 -2.88 10.44
CA LEU A 13 5.33 -2.10 11.32
C LEU A 13 5.86 -1.99 12.75
N GLN A 14 6.51 -3.04 13.28
CA GLN A 14 7.10 -3.01 14.63
C GLN A 14 8.31 -2.06 14.78
N LYS A 15 8.84 -1.50 13.69
CA LYS A 15 9.97 -0.56 13.68
C LYS A 15 9.52 0.90 13.49
N PHE A 16 8.22 1.18 13.49
CA PHE A 16 7.73 2.55 13.35
C PHE A 16 8.13 3.36 14.59
N LEU A 17 8.96 4.38 14.39
CA LEU A 17 9.43 5.28 15.46
C LEU A 17 8.45 6.44 15.71
N ALA A 18 7.60 6.76 14.74
CA ALA A 18 6.59 7.81 14.82
C ALA A 18 5.25 7.28 14.28
N GLY A 19 4.20 7.36 15.10
CA GLY A 19 2.85 6.83 14.81
C GLY A 19 2.63 5.42 15.36
N THR A 20 1.43 5.14 15.90
CA THR A 20 1.05 3.78 16.27
C THR A 20 0.68 3.00 15.01
N PRO A 21 0.85 1.66 14.97
CA PRO A 21 0.43 0.84 13.84
C PRO A 21 -1.02 1.06 13.42
N GLU A 22 -1.88 1.46 14.36
CA GLU A 22 -3.31 1.76 14.12
C GLU A 22 -3.53 2.99 13.22
N THR A 23 -2.55 3.89 13.12
CA THR A 23 -2.61 5.07 12.24
C THR A 23 -2.12 4.78 10.82
N PHE A 24 -1.55 3.59 10.57
CA PHE A 24 -1.03 3.19 9.28
C PHE A 24 -1.70 1.90 8.81
N ASP A 25 -2.52 2.02 7.76
CA ASP A 25 -3.25 0.87 7.21
C ASP A 25 -2.58 0.36 5.91
N PRO A 26 -1.79 -0.73 5.97
CA PRO A 26 -1.20 -1.34 4.78
C PRO A 26 -2.25 -2.16 4.02
N TYR A 27 -2.41 -1.88 2.74
CA TYR A 27 -3.33 -2.61 1.89
C TYR A 27 -2.71 -3.93 1.39
N TYR A 28 -3.09 -5.03 2.03
CA TYR A 28 -2.63 -6.38 1.68
C TYR A 28 -3.68 -7.24 0.93
N ASP A 29 -4.89 -6.73 0.75
CA ASP A 29 -6.02 -7.51 0.22
C ASP A 29 -6.07 -7.49 -1.33
N VAL A 30 -5.18 -8.28 -1.94
CA VAL A 30 -5.08 -8.52 -3.40
C VAL A 30 -5.47 -9.96 -3.73
N LYS A 31 -6.43 -10.52 -2.98
CA LYS A 31 -6.75 -11.97 -2.88
C LYS A 31 -6.92 -12.73 -4.20
N ASP A 32 -7.23 -12.06 -5.31
CA ASP A 32 -7.44 -12.68 -6.62
C ASP A 32 -6.29 -12.46 -7.65
N LEU A 33 -5.21 -11.75 -7.28
CA LEU A 33 -4.14 -11.30 -8.20
C LEU A 33 -2.75 -11.89 -7.91
N ASP A 34 -2.68 -13.09 -7.32
CA ASP A 34 -1.43 -13.73 -6.81
C ASP A 34 -0.70 -12.94 -5.68
N GLY A 35 -1.22 -11.76 -5.33
CA GLY A 35 -0.89 -11.02 -4.11
C GLY A 35 0.53 -10.46 -4.04
N ASP A 36 1.20 -10.25 -5.18
CA ASP A 36 2.58 -9.76 -5.25
C ASP A 36 2.73 -8.27 -4.89
N ARG A 37 1.63 -7.50 -5.01
CA ARG A 37 1.55 -6.06 -4.74
C ARG A 37 2.50 -5.24 -5.63
N ASP A 38 2.67 -5.68 -6.87
CA ASP A 38 3.41 -4.93 -7.88
C ASP A 38 2.60 -3.71 -8.36
N ILE A 39 3.12 -2.51 -8.11
CA ILE A 39 2.48 -1.24 -8.49
C ILE A 39 2.49 -1.01 -10.01
N PHE A 40 3.28 -1.75 -10.79
CA PHE A 40 3.28 -1.68 -12.25
C PHE A 40 2.12 -2.44 -12.89
N LYS A 41 1.42 -3.30 -12.14
CA LYS A 41 0.23 -4.02 -12.62
C LYS A 41 -1.02 -3.17 -12.45
N SER A 42 -1.76 -2.95 -13.54
CA SER A 42 -2.99 -2.14 -13.51
C SER A 42 -4.04 -2.69 -12.54
N GLU A 43 -4.18 -4.01 -12.44
CA GLU A 43 -5.16 -4.59 -11.54
C GLU A 43 -4.86 -4.27 -10.07
N ASN A 44 -3.58 -4.20 -9.70
CA ASN A 44 -3.13 -3.82 -8.36
C ASN A 44 -3.40 -2.32 -8.07
N ILE A 45 -3.25 -1.46 -9.09
CA ILE A 45 -3.59 -0.03 -8.98
C ILE A 45 -5.09 0.15 -8.75
N ASP A 46 -5.93 -0.55 -9.51
CA ASP A 46 -7.39 -0.42 -9.43
C ASP A 46 -7.93 -0.80 -8.06
N VAL A 47 -7.45 -1.92 -7.49
CA VAL A 47 -7.87 -2.36 -6.15
C VAL A 47 -7.37 -1.44 -5.05
N LEU A 48 -6.14 -0.91 -5.16
CA LEU A 48 -5.61 0.09 -4.23
C LEU A 48 -6.43 1.37 -4.27
N GLN A 49 -6.75 1.89 -5.46
CA GLN A 49 -7.58 3.07 -5.64
C GLN A 49 -8.99 2.87 -5.07
N ASN A 50 -9.61 1.71 -5.34
CA ASN A 50 -10.93 1.38 -4.80
C ASN A 50 -10.92 1.36 -3.27
N TYR A 51 -9.89 0.77 -2.68
CA TYR A 51 -9.73 0.72 -1.23
C TYR A 51 -9.54 2.12 -0.62
N VAL A 52 -8.63 2.94 -1.16
CA VAL A 52 -8.45 4.33 -0.71
C VAL A 52 -9.76 5.11 -0.81
N ASN A 53 -10.50 4.97 -1.91
CA ASN A 53 -11.78 5.64 -2.10
C ASN A 53 -12.83 5.21 -1.07
N LYS A 54 -12.91 3.91 -0.74
CA LYS A 54 -13.80 3.40 0.31
C LYS A 54 -13.46 4.01 1.67
N CYS A 55 -12.18 4.13 2.00
CA CYS A 55 -11.73 4.66 3.29
C CYS A 55 -11.78 6.20 3.38
N THR A 56 -11.89 6.91 2.25
CA THR A 56 -11.79 8.38 2.20
C THR A 56 -13.06 9.06 1.71
N MET A 57 -14.20 8.35 1.73
CA MET A 57 -15.48 8.87 1.18
C MET A 57 -15.34 9.36 -0.27
N ARG A 58 -14.47 8.70 -1.06
CA ARG A 58 -14.12 9.04 -2.44
C ARG A 58 -13.44 10.40 -2.64
N ASN A 59 -12.94 11.02 -1.57
CA ASN A 59 -12.16 12.26 -1.66
C ASN A 59 -10.67 12.01 -1.92
N GLY A 60 -10.22 10.76 -1.81
CA GLY A 60 -8.80 10.41 -1.94
C GLY A 60 -7.97 10.85 -0.73
N VAL A 61 -6.65 10.85 -0.90
CA VAL A 61 -5.71 11.32 0.13
C VAL A 61 -5.30 12.76 -0.13
N HIS A 62 -4.95 13.48 0.94
CA HIS A 62 -4.43 14.84 0.82
C HIS A 62 -3.08 14.90 0.10
N ILE A 63 -2.20 13.93 0.35
CA ILE A 63 -0.86 13.82 -0.23
C ILE A 63 -0.57 12.34 -0.47
N VAL A 64 0.04 12.03 -1.62
CA VAL A 64 0.65 10.73 -1.91
C VAL A 64 2.15 10.89 -1.85
N MET A 65 2.83 9.98 -1.15
CA MET A 65 4.28 9.84 -1.19
C MET A 65 4.62 8.55 -1.90
N ALA A 66 5.56 8.62 -2.83
CA ALA A 66 6.08 7.47 -3.54
C ALA A 66 7.61 7.58 -3.55
N ASP A 67 8.27 6.55 -3.05
CA ASP A 67 9.72 6.41 -3.07
C ASP A 67 10.03 5.03 -3.63
N GLN A 68 10.74 4.98 -4.75
CA GLN A 68 11.11 3.73 -5.40
C GLN A 68 12.62 3.55 -5.35
N GLY A 69 13.05 2.37 -4.91
CA GLY A 69 14.42 1.89 -5.03
C GLY A 69 14.41 0.43 -5.46
N CYS A 70 15.13 0.10 -6.52
CA CYS A 70 15.40 -1.27 -6.95
C CYS A 70 16.91 -1.41 -7.15
N HIS A 71 17.50 -2.48 -6.61
CA HIS A 71 18.87 -2.87 -6.93
C HIS A 71 18.82 -4.20 -7.68
N MET A 72 19.39 -4.21 -8.89
CA MET A 72 19.62 -5.42 -9.69
C MET A 72 20.71 -6.28 -9.06
#